data_AF-A0A961IMC0-F1
#
_entry.id   AF-A0A961IMC0-F1
#
_cell.length_a   1.000
_cell.length_b   1.000
_cell.length_c   1.000
_cell.angle_alpha   90.00
_cell.angle_beta   90.00
_cell.angle_gamma   90.00
#
_symmetry.space_group_name_H-M   'P 1'
#
loop_
_entity.id
_entity.type
_entity.pdbx_description
1 polymer ?
#
loop_
_entity_poly.entity_id
_entity_poly.type
_entity_poly.pdbx_seq_one_letter_code
_entity_poly.pdbx_strand_id
1 'polypeptide(L)'
;MSSVLNKKLREFANDAASRERFEKAVLSAPFEILLWPERAPAGFARAYRLEYRGHRIPYPLAKPLDRLHWVGRKIEHLMRHSAEAYHPALVFLQLSLFEAEHNPPTKVAPKKKRGRAKVRKQSKTEKLKPAEAIGAEIGRLKRKLKVSPAVRRARGATAVLSAVLKEMAGMTSAYYLEQEKRRSQEIELEMYHKNQARSSDERGELRRLREENGRLTVQLRREAMRGDALETELARIADRVLSSAPPQESGLLAELRALRKEYSLLSTRNDELTHRNLLLTKQVRDLRESRLARQLDQMRGRINEALRTRVGDEAGLLRVLEEEIREIQRARVYLGRALHDIGMLYERTGDRERAVVELRAARQLGVEDLESSRILNGAAARS
;
A
#
# COMPACT_ATOMS: atom_id res chain seq x y z
N MET A 1 -26.20 -40.35 -13.14
CA MET A 1 -25.87 -38.97 -12.74
C MET A 1 -25.01 -38.18 -13.74
N SER A 2 -24.01 -38.78 -14.43
CA SER A 2 -23.27 -38.04 -15.49
C SER A 2 -24.13 -37.68 -16.72
N SER A 3 -25.21 -38.41 -16.98
CA SER A 3 -26.17 -38.13 -18.07
C SER A 3 -26.95 -36.84 -17.86
N VAL A 4 -27.38 -36.54 -16.62
CA VAL A 4 -28.11 -35.31 -16.27
C VAL A 4 -27.22 -34.08 -16.42
N LEU A 5 -25.97 -34.16 -15.95
CA LEU A 5 -24.98 -33.10 -16.13
C LEU A 5 -24.69 -32.84 -17.61
N ASN A 6 -24.46 -33.89 -18.40
CA ASN A 6 -24.18 -33.74 -19.83
C ASN A 6 -25.39 -33.19 -20.60
N LYS A 7 -26.62 -33.55 -20.21
CA LYS A 7 -27.85 -32.97 -20.78
C LYS A 7 -27.95 -31.46 -20.47
N LYS A 8 -27.76 -31.07 -19.21
CA LYS A 8 -27.77 -29.66 -18.78
C LYS A 8 -26.68 -28.82 -19.45
N LEU A 9 -25.48 -29.38 -19.61
CA LEU A 9 -24.39 -28.71 -20.34
C LEU A 9 -24.73 -28.50 -21.82
N ARG A 10 -25.42 -29.45 -22.47
CA ARG A 10 -25.87 -29.30 -23.86
C ARG A 10 -27.00 -28.26 -23.99
N GLU A 11 -27.98 -28.30 -23.10
CA GLU A 11 -29.06 -27.30 -23.03
C GLU A 11 -28.46 -25.88 -22.88
N PHE A 12 -27.52 -25.73 -21.95
CA PHE A 12 -26.83 -24.47 -21.72
C PHE A 12 -25.95 -24.02 -22.89
N ALA A 13 -25.28 -24.95 -23.58
CA ALA A 13 -24.49 -24.61 -24.76
C ALA A 13 -25.35 -24.06 -25.91
N ASN A 14 -26.61 -24.49 -26.00
CA ASN A 14 -27.55 -24.06 -27.05
C ASN A 14 -28.32 -22.78 -26.68
N ASP A 15 -28.43 -22.44 -25.39
CA ASP A 15 -29.11 -21.23 -24.91
C ASP A 15 -28.13 -20.03 -24.83
N ALA A 16 -28.24 -19.10 -25.78
CA ALA A 16 -27.43 -17.89 -25.80
C ALA A 16 -27.72 -16.94 -24.63
N ALA A 17 -29.00 -16.78 -24.24
CA ALA A 17 -29.39 -15.87 -23.18
C ALA A 17 -28.93 -16.37 -21.80
N SER A 18 -29.04 -17.68 -21.55
CA SER A 18 -28.51 -18.28 -20.33
C SER A 18 -26.99 -18.19 -20.22
N ARG A 19 -26.26 -18.27 -21.36
CA ARG A 19 -24.80 -18.10 -21.40
C ARG A 19 -24.39 -16.66 -21.09
N GLU A 20 -25.06 -15.67 -21.68
CA GLU A 20 -24.75 -14.26 -21.42
C GLU A 20 -25.01 -13.88 -19.96
N ARG A 21 -26.12 -14.34 -19.37
CA ARG A 21 -26.42 -14.14 -17.94
C ARG A 21 -25.39 -14.80 -17.04
N PHE A 22 -24.96 -16.02 -17.39
CA PHE A 22 -23.93 -16.72 -16.64
C PHE A 22 -22.56 -16.03 -16.77
N GLU A 23 -22.21 -15.53 -17.95
CA GLU A 23 -20.98 -14.79 -18.19
C GLU A 23 -20.93 -13.51 -17.35
N LYS A 24 -22.02 -12.73 -17.30
CA LYS A 24 -22.11 -11.57 -16.40
C LYS A 24 -21.88 -11.95 -14.93
N ALA A 25 -22.47 -13.06 -14.48
CA ALA A 25 -22.24 -13.57 -13.13
C ALA A 25 -20.78 -14.02 -12.88
N VAL A 26 -20.13 -14.64 -13.88
CA VAL A 26 -18.71 -15.02 -13.83
C VAL A 26 -17.81 -13.78 -13.70
N LEU A 27 -18.11 -12.71 -14.43
CA LEU A 27 -17.33 -11.48 -14.37
C LEU A 27 -17.38 -10.83 -12.97
N SER A 28 -18.53 -10.88 -12.30
CA SER A 28 -18.68 -10.37 -10.93
C SER A 28 -18.17 -11.31 -9.83
N ALA A 29 -18.14 -12.63 -10.07
CA ALA A 29 -17.80 -13.61 -9.02
C ALA A 29 -16.29 -13.65 -8.73
N PRO A 30 -15.83 -13.73 -7.47
CA PRO A 30 -14.42 -13.93 -7.14
C PRO A 30 -13.79 -15.16 -7.82
N PHE A 31 -12.48 -15.08 -8.12
CA PHE A 31 -11.76 -16.19 -8.75
C PHE A 31 -11.76 -17.46 -7.89
N GLU A 32 -11.80 -17.35 -6.55
CA GLU A 32 -11.92 -18.53 -5.69
C GLU A 32 -13.21 -19.31 -5.94
N ILE A 33 -14.33 -18.61 -6.17
CA ILE A 33 -15.64 -19.25 -6.40
C ILE A 33 -15.67 -19.94 -7.79
N LEU A 34 -14.90 -19.43 -8.76
CA LEU A 34 -14.77 -20.04 -10.08
C LEU A 34 -13.91 -21.31 -10.06
N LEU A 35 -12.81 -21.29 -9.32
CA LEU A 35 -11.86 -22.40 -9.23
C LEU A 35 -12.35 -23.50 -8.26
N TRP A 36 -12.98 -23.10 -7.16
CA TRP A 36 -13.50 -23.96 -6.10
C TRP A 36 -14.98 -23.66 -5.80
N PRO A 37 -15.90 -23.90 -6.76
CA PRO A 37 -17.32 -23.66 -6.56
C PRO A 37 -17.93 -24.46 -5.40
N GLU A 38 -17.27 -25.54 -4.98
CA GLU A 38 -17.67 -26.34 -3.81
C GLU A 38 -17.62 -25.54 -2.51
N ARG A 39 -16.71 -24.55 -2.40
CA ARG A 39 -16.49 -23.76 -1.17
C ARG A 39 -17.54 -22.67 -0.96
N ALA A 40 -18.18 -22.21 -2.03
CA ALA A 40 -19.15 -21.11 -1.99
C ALA A 40 -20.29 -21.33 -3.01
N PRO A 41 -21.12 -22.37 -2.84
CA PRO A 41 -22.14 -22.73 -3.82
C PRO A 41 -23.26 -21.70 -3.92
N ALA A 42 -23.37 -20.80 -2.94
CA ALA A 42 -24.30 -19.68 -2.93
C ALA A 42 -23.96 -18.57 -3.95
N GLY A 43 -22.73 -18.55 -4.50
CA GLY A 43 -22.24 -17.47 -5.36
C GLY A 43 -22.88 -17.35 -6.75
N PHE A 44 -23.72 -18.32 -7.17
CA PHE A 44 -24.40 -18.32 -8.47
C PHE A 44 -25.90 -18.54 -8.31
N ALA A 45 -26.74 -18.03 -9.23
CA ALA A 45 -28.19 -18.21 -9.14
C ALA A 45 -28.61 -19.68 -9.03
N ARG A 46 -29.71 -19.97 -8.30
CA ARG A 46 -30.21 -21.34 -8.08
C ARG A 46 -30.43 -22.11 -9.38
N ALA A 47 -30.82 -21.43 -10.46
CA ALA A 47 -31.01 -22.00 -11.79
C ALA A 47 -29.76 -22.69 -12.38
N TYR A 48 -28.56 -22.33 -11.92
CA TYR A 48 -27.31 -22.93 -12.37
C TYR A 48 -26.80 -24.05 -11.45
N ARG A 49 -27.43 -24.31 -10.31
CA ARG A 49 -26.92 -25.24 -9.30
C ARG A 49 -27.45 -26.65 -9.54
N LEU A 50 -26.55 -27.64 -9.50
CA LEU A 50 -26.87 -29.06 -9.57
C LEU A 50 -26.04 -29.82 -8.53
N GLU A 51 -26.59 -30.90 -7.99
CA GLU A 51 -25.85 -31.81 -7.14
C GLU A 51 -24.91 -32.68 -7.98
N TYR A 52 -23.62 -32.59 -7.73
CA TYR A 52 -22.59 -33.34 -8.43
C TYR A 52 -21.50 -33.76 -7.44
N ARG A 53 -21.24 -35.07 -7.36
CA ARG A 53 -20.27 -35.67 -6.43
C ARG A 53 -20.48 -35.25 -4.97
N GLY A 54 -21.73 -35.19 -4.51
CA GLY A 54 -22.09 -34.83 -3.14
C GLY A 54 -22.03 -33.33 -2.81
N HIS A 55 -21.73 -32.47 -3.80
CA HIS A 55 -21.72 -31.02 -3.63
C HIS A 55 -22.74 -30.35 -4.55
N ARG A 56 -23.42 -29.32 -4.05
CA ARG A 56 -24.24 -28.43 -4.90
C ARG A 56 -23.31 -27.45 -5.60
N ILE A 57 -23.08 -27.60 -6.89
CA ILE A 57 -22.17 -26.73 -7.65
C ILE A 57 -22.85 -26.16 -8.89
N PRO A 58 -22.40 -25.01 -9.41
CA PRO A 58 -22.83 -24.51 -10.70
C PRO A 58 -22.47 -25.52 -11.79
N TYR A 59 -23.45 -26.06 -12.52
CA TYR A 59 -23.19 -27.09 -13.53
C TYR A 59 -22.21 -26.65 -14.65
N PRO A 60 -22.13 -25.35 -15.07
CA PRO A 60 -21.10 -24.90 -16.01
C PRO A 60 -19.67 -24.91 -15.44
N LEU A 61 -19.52 -25.08 -14.13
CA LEU A 61 -18.24 -25.15 -13.41
C LEU A 61 -17.98 -26.56 -12.86
N ALA A 62 -18.77 -27.56 -13.26
CA ALA A 62 -18.69 -28.90 -12.67
C ALA A 62 -17.36 -29.61 -12.97
N LYS A 63 -16.77 -29.39 -14.15
CA LYS A 63 -15.49 -30.00 -14.54
C LYS A 63 -14.35 -28.97 -14.49
N PRO A 64 -13.11 -29.37 -14.09
CA PRO A 64 -11.98 -28.45 -13.99
C PRO A 64 -11.65 -27.67 -15.28
N LEU A 65 -11.75 -28.30 -16.45
CA LEU A 65 -11.51 -27.60 -17.73
C LEU A 65 -12.58 -26.55 -18.04
N ASP A 66 -13.84 -26.81 -17.68
CA ASP A 66 -14.92 -25.85 -17.84
C ASP A 66 -14.71 -24.64 -16.91
N ARG A 67 -14.22 -24.87 -15.68
CA ARG A 67 -13.79 -23.79 -14.77
C ARG A 67 -12.73 -22.90 -15.41
N LEU A 68 -11.67 -23.52 -15.96
CA LEU A 68 -10.57 -22.79 -16.59
C LEU A 68 -11.02 -22.01 -17.83
N HIS A 69 -12.00 -22.52 -18.59
CA HIS A 69 -12.60 -21.77 -19.70
C HIS A 69 -13.21 -20.45 -19.22
N TRP A 70 -14.04 -20.50 -18.18
CA TRP A 70 -14.70 -19.31 -17.61
C TRP A 70 -13.73 -18.36 -16.91
N VAL A 71 -12.73 -18.89 -16.20
CA VAL A 71 -11.63 -18.10 -15.65
C VAL A 71 -10.85 -17.40 -16.77
N GLY A 72 -10.64 -18.07 -17.90
CA GLY A 72 -10.01 -17.49 -19.08
C GLY A 72 -10.77 -16.30 -19.66
N ARG A 73 -12.10 -16.41 -19.78
CA ARG A 73 -12.96 -15.29 -20.21
C ARG A 73 -12.88 -14.11 -19.23
N LYS A 74 -12.90 -14.39 -17.93
CA LYS A 74 -12.76 -13.35 -16.90
C LYS A 74 -11.41 -12.63 -17.01
N ILE A 75 -10.31 -13.37 -17.17
CA ILE A 75 -8.98 -12.77 -17.37
C ILE A 75 -8.96 -11.89 -18.62
N GLU A 76 -9.54 -12.34 -19.74
CA GLU A 76 -9.62 -11.54 -20.97
C GLU A 76 -10.43 -10.26 -20.79
N HIS A 77 -11.55 -10.33 -20.06
CA HIS A 77 -12.35 -9.15 -19.74
C HIS A 77 -11.56 -8.15 -18.87
N LEU A 78 -10.91 -8.61 -17.80
CA LEU A 78 -10.10 -7.77 -16.91
C LEU A 78 -8.93 -7.10 -17.64
N MET A 79 -8.24 -7.83 -18.53
CA MET A 79 -7.13 -7.28 -19.31
C MET A 79 -7.58 -6.21 -20.31
N ARG A 80 -8.85 -6.20 -20.74
CA ARG A 80 -9.41 -5.23 -21.68
C ARG A 80 -9.99 -3.98 -21.00
N HIS A 81 -10.53 -4.11 -19.79
CA HIS A 81 -11.34 -3.04 -19.18
C HIS A 81 -10.67 -2.34 -18.00
N SER A 82 -9.44 -2.72 -17.61
CA SER A 82 -8.58 -2.09 -16.58
C SER A 82 -9.25 -1.66 -15.26
N ALA A 83 -10.48 -2.12 -14.99
CA ALA A 83 -11.23 -1.77 -13.81
C ALA A 83 -10.77 -2.64 -12.65
N GLU A 84 -10.15 -1.95 -11.69
CA GLU A 84 -9.41 -2.42 -10.53
C GLU A 84 -10.24 -3.29 -9.57
N ALA A 85 -10.34 -4.59 -9.82
CA ALA A 85 -10.84 -5.53 -8.81
C ALA A 85 -9.81 -6.57 -8.36
N TYR A 86 -8.83 -6.94 -9.21
CA TYR A 86 -7.88 -8.01 -8.89
C TYR A 86 -6.48 -7.73 -9.42
N HIS A 87 -5.49 -7.82 -8.53
CA HIS A 87 -4.07 -7.73 -8.92
C HIS A 87 -3.64 -9.00 -9.69
N PRO A 88 -2.97 -8.90 -10.86
CA PRO A 88 -2.59 -10.06 -11.68
C PRO A 88 -1.74 -11.11 -10.94
N ALA A 89 -0.93 -10.69 -9.97
CA ALA A 89 -0.11 -11.59 -9.15
C ALA A 89 -0.96 -12.50 -8.23
N LEU A 90 -2.10 -12.01 -7.72
CA LEU A 90 -3.02 -12.81 -6.91
C LEU A 90 -3.75 -13.86 -7.76
N VAL A 91 -4.16 -13.49 -8.97
CA VAL A 91 -4.74 -14.44 -9.94
C VAL A 91 -3.72 -15.53 -10.31
N PHE A 92 -2.45 -15.14 -10.50
CA PHE A 92 -1.36 -16.09 -10.76
C PHE A 92 -1.15 -17.08 -9.60
N LEU A 93 -1.26 -16.62 -8.36
CA LEU A 93 -1.21 -17.46 -7.16
C LEU A 93 -2.37 -18.46 -7.12
N GLN A 94 -3.61 -18.00 -7.30
CA GLN A 94 -4.79 -18.87 -7.29
C GLN A 94 -4.71 -19.96 -8.37
N LEU A 95 -4.26 -19.61 -9.58
CA LEU A 95 -4.01 -20.58 -10.64
C LEU A 95 -2.91 -21.58 -10.27
N SER A 96 -1.89 -21.16 -9.51
CA SER A 96 -0.82 -22.05 -9.04
C SER A 96 -1.26 -23.00 -7.93
N LEU A 97 -2.15 -22.54 -7.04
CA LEU A 97 -2.79 -23.39 -6.03
C LEU A 97 -3.68 -24.44 -6.69
N PHE A 98 -4.49 -24.03 -7.68
CA PHE A 98 -5.35 -24.94 -8.43
C PHE A 98 -4.54 -25.97 -9.24
N GLU A 99 -3.41 -25.57 -9.81
CA GLU A 99 -2.47 -26.48 -10.49
C GLU A 99 -1.90 -27.53 -9.53
N ALA A 100 -1.52 -27.13 -8.31
CA ALA A 100 -0.95 -28.04 -7.32
C ALA A 100 -1.95 -29.11 -6.83
N GLU A 101 -3.24 -28.77 -6.74
CA GLU A 101 -4.30 -29.73 -6.37
C GLU A 101 -4.55 -30.78 -7.46
N HIS A 102 -4.46 -30.39 -8.74
CA HIS A 102 -4.72 -31.27 -9.88
C HIS A 102 -3.49 -31.96 -10.45
N ASN A 103 -2.29 -31.47 -10.11
CA ASN A 103 -1.02 -32.04 -10.48
C ASN A 103 -0.05 -32.01 -9.27
N PRO A 104 -0.34 -32.81 -8.22
CA PRO A 104 0.52 -32.86 -7.05
C PRO A 104 1.93 -33.30 -7.47
N PRO A 105 2.99 -32.69 -6.92
CA PRO A 105 4.35 -33.09 -7.26
C PRO A 105 4.53 -34.56 -6.92
N THR A 106 4.63 -35.42 -7.93
CA THR A 106 5.04 -36.80 -7.76
C THR A 106 6.38 -36.80 -7.01
N LYS A 107 6.41 -37.43 -5.83
CA LYS A 107 7.64 -37.65 -5.06
C LYS A 107 8.74 -38.09 -6.02
N VAL A 108 9.83 -37.33 -6.03
CA VAL A 108 10.93 -37.46 -6.98
C VAL A 108 11.49 -38.89 -6.91
N ALA A 109 11.13 -39.74 -7.87
CA ALA A 109 11.92 -40.92 -8.14
C ALA A 109 13.27 -40.45 -8.73
N PRO A 110 14.41 -40.99 -8.28
CA PRO A 110 15.72 -40.51 -8.69
C PRO A 110 15.86 -40.66 -10.21
N LYS A 111 16.24 -39.57 -10.88
CA LYS A 111 16.48 -39.55 -12.34
C LYS A 111 17.62 -40.52 -12.68
N LYS A 112 17.28 -41.73 -13.14
CA LYS A 112 18.22 -42.53 -13.95
C LYS A 112 18.51 -41.76 -15.23
N LYS A 113 19.76 -41.35 -15.42
CA LYS A 113 20.29 -40.83 -16.69
C LYS A 113 20.00 -41.85 -17.78
N ARG A 114 19.01 -41.59 -18.65
CA ARG A 114 18.85 -42.33 -19.91
C ARG A 114 19.43 -41.48 -21.03
N GLY A 115 20.37 -42.08 -21.75
CA GLY A 115 21.12 -41.48 -22.85
C GLY A 115 20.23 -41.01 -23.99
N ARG A 116 20.81 -40.11 -24.80
CA ARG A 116 20.22 -39.57 -26.03
C ARG A 116 19.79 -40.69 -26.97
N ALA A 117 18.49 -40.90 -27.11
CA ALA A 117 17.90 -41.57 -28.25
C ALA A 117 17.21 -40.53 -29.14
N LYS A 118 17.58 -40.50 -30.43
CA LYS A 118 16.91 -39.71 -31.48
C LYS A 118 15.43 -40.10 -31.54
N VAL A 119 14.53 -39.18 -31.17
CA VAL A 119 13.08 -39.37 -31.32
C VAL A 119 12.65 -38.87 -32.69
N ARG A 120 12.28 -39.83 -33.54
CA ARG A 120 11.62 -39.69 -34.84
C ARG A 120 10.24 -39.05 -34.62
N LYS A 121 9.94 -37.94 -35.32
CA LYS A 121 8.62 -37.30 -35.31
C LYS A 121 7.56 -38.29 -35.81
N GLN A 122 6.71 -38.76 -34.90
CA GLN A 122 5.40 -39.32 -35.26
C GLN A 122 4.33 -38.50 -34.54
N SER A 123 3.62 -37.69 -35.33
CA SER A 123 2.41 -37.01 -34.97
C SER A 123 1.29 -38.03 -34.78
N LYS A 124 1.08 -38.47 -33.53
CA LYS A 124 -0.21 -38.96 -33.06
C LYS A 124 -0.63 -38.03 -31.95
N THR A 125 -1.79 -37.40 -32.11
CA THR A 125 -2.48 -36.65 -31.07
C THR A 125 -2.88 -37.62 -29.95
N GLU A 126 -1.91 -37.99 -29.12
CA GLU A 126 -2.17 -38.65 -27.85
C GLU A 126 -3.08 -37.74 -27.03
N LYS A 127 -4.25 -38.25 -26.67
CA LYS A 127 -5.17 -37.57 -25.77
C LYS A 127 -4.41 -37.32 -24.46
N LEU A 128 -4.03 -36.06 -24.23
CA LEU A 128 -3.37 -35.61 -23.00
C LEU A 128 -4.11 -36.18 -21.80
N LYS A 129 -3.36 -36.67 -20.81
CA LYS A 129 -3.98 -37.10 -19.56
C LYS A 129 -4.74 -35.89 -18.97
N PRO A 130 -5.89 -36.09 -18.30
CA PRO A 130 -6.70 -34.97 -17.80
C PRO A 130 -5.91 -33.94 -16.97
N ALA A 131 -4.92 -34.38 -16.18
CA ALA A 131 -4.04 -33.50 -15.41
C ALA A 131 -3.08 -32.67 -16.29
N GLU A 132 -2.57 -33.24 -17.39
CA GLU A 132 -1.69 -32.54 -18.34
C GLU A 132 -2.46 -31.48 -19.12
N ALA A 133 -3.72 -31.77 -19.49
CA ALA A 133 -4.60 -30.79 -20.13
C ALA A 133 -4.93 -29.60 -19.21
N ILE A 134 -5.19 -29.87 -17.92
CA ILE A 134 -5.40 -28.83 -16.90
C ILE A 134 -4.13 -27.97 -16.74
N GLY A 135 -2.96 -28.60 -16.60
CA GLY A 135 -1.69 -27.88 -16.49
C GLY A 135 -1.36 -27.04 -17.72
N ALA A 136 -1.62 -27.56 -18.92
CA ALA A 136 -1.41 -26.82 -20.17
C ALA A 136 -2.30 -25.57 -20.26
N GLU A 137 -3.57 -25.68 -19.89
CA GLU A 137 -4.51 -24.56 -19.91
C GLU A 137 -4.17 -23.53 -18.83
N ILE A 138 -3.81 -23.96 -17.61
CA ILE A 138 -3.30 -23.06 -16.56
C ILE A 138 -2.06 -22.31 -17.04
N GLY A 139 -1.11 -22.99 -17.67
CA GLY A 139 0.08 -22.38 -18.26
C GLY A 139 -0.26 -21.35 -19.34
N ARG A 140 -1.30 -21.60 -20.15
CA ARG A 140 -1.83 -20.63 -21.13
C ARG A 140 -2.41 -19.39 -20.44
N LEU A 141 -3.19 -19.56 -19.39
CA LEU A 141 -3.78 -18.44 -18.64
C LEU A 141 -2.72 -17.61 -17.92
N LYS A 142 -1.76 -18.27 -17.25
CA LYS A 142 -0.62 -17.60 -16.57
C LYS A 142 0.20 -16.71 -17.50
N ARG A 143 0.36 -17.10 -18.78
CA ARG A 143 1.07 -16.29 -19.78
C ARG A 143 0.36 -14.98 -20.14
N LYS A 144 -0.97 -14.91 -20.00
CA LYS A 144 -1.74 -13.68 -20.26
C LYS A 144 -1.60 -12.65 -19.13
N LEU A 145 -1.19 -13.07 -17.94
CA LEU A 145 -1.09 -12.20 -16.76
C LEU A 145 0.23 -11.40 -16.77
N LYS A 146 0.10 -10.08 -16.59
CA LYS A 146 1.23 -9.16 -16.42
C LYS A 146 1.70 -9.20 -14.96
N VAL A 147 2.70 -10.02 -14.67
CA VAL A 147 3.28 -10.24 -13.33
C VAL A 147 4.79 -10.03 -13.36
N SER A 148 5.39 -9.77 -12.19
CA SER A 148 6.84 -9.60 -12.08
C SER A 148 7.61 -10.85 -12.53
N PRO A 149 8.88 -10.70 -12.98
CA PRO A 149 9.75 -11.83 -13.30
C PRO A 149 10.02 -12.76 -12.11
N ALA A 150 9.90 -12.26 -10.87
CA ALA A 150 10.08 -13.05 -9.66
C ALA A 150 8.92 -14.02 -9.46
N VAL A 151 7.67 -13.53 -9.57
CA VAL A 151 6.46 -14.37 -9.51
C VAL A 151 6.44 -15.38 -10.67
N ARG A 152 6.83 -14.95 -11.88
CA ARG A 152 6.83 -15.83 -13.06
C ARG A 152 7.86 -16.96 -12.99
N ARG A 153 8.99 -16.75 -12.32
CA ARG A 153 10.06 -17.76 -12.17
C ARG A 153 9.86 -18.70 -10.98
N ALA A 154 9.03 -18.31 -10.02
CA ALA A 154 8.73 -19.14 -8.86
C ALA A 154 8.07 -20.47 -9.26
N ARG A 155 8.57 -21.58 -8.70
CA ARG A 155 8.05 -22.93 -8.96
C ARG A 155 7.42 -23.48 -7.70
N GLY A 156 6.18 -23.95 -7.81
CA GLY A 156 5.39 -24.44 -6.69
C GLY A 156 4.61 -23.34 -5.96
N ALA A 157 3.50 -23.72 -5.34
CA ALA A 157 2.55 -22.77 -4.75
C ALA A 157 3.16 -21.91 -3.63
N THR A 158 4.02 -22.49 -2.79
CA THR A 158 4.68 -21.79 -1.67
C THR A 158 5.67 -20.72 -2.14
N ALA A 159 6.49 -21.04 -3.16
CA ALA A 159 7.42 -20.09 -3.74
C ALA A 159 6.68 -18.95 -4.46
N VAL A 160 5.57 -19.27 -5.15
CA VAL A 160 4.70 -18.26 -5.78
C VAL A 160 4.09 -17.35 -4.72
N LEU A 161 3.55 -17.90 -3.62
CA LEU A 161 3.01 -17.10 -2.52
C LEU A 161 4.05 -16.13 -1.94
N SER A 162 5.26 -16.61 -1.64
CA SER A 162 6.35 -15.77 -1.14
C SER A 162 6.71 -14.64 -2.12
N ALA A 163 6.80 -14.94 -3.42
CA ALA A 163 7.09 -13.94 -4.45
C ALA A 163 5.97 -12.89 -4.57
N VAL A 164 4.70 -13.31 -4.48
CA VAL A 164 3.55 -12.41 -4.52
C VAL A 164 3.52 -11.51 -3.28
N LEU A 165 3.77 -12.06 -2.08
CA LEU A 165 3.83 -11.27 -0.85
C LEU A 165 4.96 -10.22 -0.90
N LYS A 166 6.13 -10.58 -1.44
CA LYS A 166 7.24 -9.62 -1.65
C LYS A 166 6.87 -8.52 -2.65
N GLU A 167 6.17 -8.86 -3.73
CA GLU A 167 5.69 -7.88 -4.72
C GLU A 167 4.67 -6.91 -4.08
N MET A 168 3.72 -7.43 -3.31
CA MET A 168 2.75 -6.60 -2.58
C MET A 168 3.44 -5.70 -1.53
N ALA A 169 4.40 -6.25 -0.77
CA ALA A 169 5.17 -5.48 0.21
C ALA A 169 6.00 -4.35 -0.45
N GLY A 170 6.58 -4.62 -1.61
CA GLY A 170 7.28 -3.62 -2.42
C GLY A 170 6.35 -2.50 -2.90
N MET A 171 5.14 -2.84 -3.36
CA MET A 171 4.14 -1.84 -3.74
C MET A 171 3.67 -0.99 -2.56
N THR A 172 3.42 -1.60 -1.41
CA THR A 172 3.05 -0.85 -0.20
C THR A 172 4.18 0.07 0.28
N SER A 173 5.42 -0.41 0.26
CA SER A 173 6.59 0.41 0.62
C SER A 173 6.78 1.58 -0.33
N ALA A 174 6.65 1.35 -1.65
CA ALA A 174 6.70 2.41 -2.65
C ALA A 174 5.60 3.46 -2.44
N TYR A 175 4.38 3.01 -2.13
CA TYR A 175 3.26 3.89 -1.80
C TYR A 175 3.55 4.76 -0.57
N TYR A 176 4.03 4.17 0.53
CA TYR A 176 4.39 4.94 1.73
C TYR A 176 5.50 5.94 1.47
N LEU A 177 6.52 5.54 0.70
CA LEU A 177 7.63 6.43 0.35
C LEU A 177 7.19 7.58 -0.56
N GLU A 178 6.22 7.35 -1.45
CA GLU A 178 5.59 8.40 -2.24
C GLU A 178 4.76 9.34 -1.36
N GLN A 179 3.99 8.81 -0.41
CA GLN A 179 3.22 9.61 0.54
C GLN A 179 4.13 10.46 1.44
N GLU A 180 5.26 9.92 1.92
CA GLU A 180 6.25 10.69 2.66
C GLU A 180 6.87 11.80 1.82
N LYS A 181 7.18 11.54 0.54
CA LYS A 181 7.65 12.58 -0.38
C LYS A 181 6.62 13.69 -0.55
N ARG A 182 5.35 13.35 -0.79
CA ARG A 182 4.26 14.32 -0.91
C ARG A 182 4.14 15.15 0.36
N ARG A 183 4.14 14.51 1.53
CA ARG A 183 4.11 15.19 2.83
C ARG A 183 5.30 16.11 3.05
N SER A 184 6.50 15.70 2.64
CA SER A 184 7.70 16.55 2.73
C SER A 184 7.59 17.79 1.83
N GLN A 185 7.05 17.64 0.63
CA GLN A 185 6.80 18.75 -0.31
C GLN A 185 5.72 19.71 0.22
N GLU A 186 4.68 19.19 0.86
CA GLU A 186 3.65 20.01 1.54
C GLU A 186 4.26 20.85 2.67
N ILE A 187 5.12 20.24 3.51
CA ILE A 187 5.84 20.95 4.56
C ILE A 187 6.75 22.03 3.98
N GLU A 188 7.44 21.75 2.87
CA GLU A 188 8.26 22.75 2.18
C GLU A 188 7.42 23.93 1.67
N LEU A 189 6.29 23.67 1.03
CA LEU A 189 5.36 24.70 0.54
C LEU A 189 4.80 25.55 1.69
N GLU A 190 4.36 24.93 2.78
CA GLU A 190 3.94 25.64 3.99
C GLU A 190 5.04 26.56 4.53
N MET A 191 6.28 26.09 4.50
CA MET A 191 7.44 26.85 4.97
C MET A 191 7.82 27.98 4.01
N TYR A 192 7.57 27.84 2.70
CA TYR A 192 7.71 28.92 1.73
C TYR A 192 6.66 30.02 1.97
N HIS A 193 5.40 29.64 2.19
CA HIS A 193 4.33 30.60 2.50
C HIS A 193 4.55 31.29 3.85
N LYS A 194 5.00 30.57 4.88
CA LYS A 194 5.35 31.15 6.21
C LYS A 194 6.59 32.06 6.15
N ASN A 195 7.53 31.82 5.22
CA ASN A 195 8.73 32.65 5.07
C ASN A 195 8.48 34.00 4.37
N GLN A 196 7.39 34.15 3.61
CA GLN A 196 7.04 35.44 3.01
C GLN A 196 6.68 36.51 4.06
N ALA A 197 6.32 36.12 5.29
CA ALA A 197 5.96 37.03 6.38
C ALA A 197 7.09 37.37 7.38
N ARG A 198 8.33 36.88 7.17
CA ARG A 198 9.47 37.04 8.10
C ARG A 198 10.39 38.21 7.75
N SER A 199 11.00 38.84 8.75
CA SER A 199 12.02 39.89 8.56
C SER A 199 13.30 39.34 7.90
N SER A 200 14.08 40.22 7.27
CA SER A 200 15.29 39.86 6.50
C SER A 200 16.30 39.01 7.30
N ASP A 201 16.48 39.34 8.58
CA ASP A 201 17.47 38.68 9.44
C ASP A 201 17.04 37.26 9.85
N GLU A 202 15.76 37.08 10.17
CA GLU A 202 15.18 35.76 10.47
C GLU A 202 15.19 34.83 9.24
N ARG A 203 15.04 35.38 8.04
CA ARG A 203 15.19 34.62 6.79
C ARG A 203 16.62 34.12 6.60
N GLY A 204 17.62 34.92 6.98
CA GLY A 204 19.03 34.56 6.93
C GLY A 204 19.37 33.38 7.85
N GLU A 205 18.90 33.45 9.10
CA GLU A 205 19.17 32.41 10.10
C GLU A 205 18.46 31.08 9.78
N LEU A 206 17.22 31.14 9.29
CA LEU A 206 16.52 29.94 8.80
C LEU A 206 17.18 29.32 7.57
N ARG A 207 17.78 30.12 6.69
CA ARG A 207 18.49 29.60 5.52
C ARG A 207 19.74 28.84 5.94
N ARG A 208 20.52 29.40 6.88
CA ARG A 208 21.69 28.75 7.47
C ARG A 208 21.33 27.41 8.13
N LEU A 209 20.30 27.40 8.97
CA LEU A 209 19.85 26.16 9.64
C LEU A 209 19.34 25.10 8.65
N ARG A 210 18.72 25.50 7.53
CA ARG A 210 18.30 24.56 6.48
C ARG A 210 19.48 24.00 5.68
N GLU A 211 20.45 24.85 5.34
CA GLU A 211 21.66 24.40 4.66
C GLU A 211 22.44 23.41 5.53
N GLU A 212 22.52 23.67 6.83
CA GLU A 212 23.14 22.77 7.81
C GLU A 212 22.37 21.44 7.92
N ASN A 213 21.04 21.49 8.00
CA ASN A 213 20.20 20.28 8.05
C ASN A 213 20.28 19.46 6.75
N GLY A 214 20.34 20.13 5.59
CA GLY A 214 20.59 19.47 4.30
C GLY A 214 21.94 18.77 4.25
N ARG A 215 23.01 19.42 4.75
CA ARG A 215 24.35 18.81 4.86
C ARG A 215 24.34 17.58 5.77
N LEU A 216 23.70 17.68 6.94
CA LEU A 216 23.57 16.57 7.88
C LEU A 216 22.78 15.40 7.29
N THR A 217 21.71 15.67 6.54
CA THR A 217 20.91 14.62 5.87
C THR A 217 21.70 13.88 4.80
N VAL A 218 22.52 14.60 4.02
CA VAL A 218 23.40 13.98 3.03
C VAL A 218 24.48 13.13 3.70
N GLN A 219 25.05 13.61 4.81
CA GLN A 219 26.00 12.83 5.61
C GLN A 219 25.35 11.57 6.17
N LEU A 220 24.14 11.67 6.73
CA LEU A 220 23.37 10.53 7.24
C LEU A 220 23.13 9.47 6.15
N ARG A 221 22.74 9.90 4.94
CA ARG A 221 22.56 8.97 3.81
C ARG A 221 23.86 8.30 3.39
N ARG A 222 24.97 9.03 3.38
CA ARG A 222 26.29 8.46 3.07
C ARG A 222 26.71 7.43 4.11
N GLU A 223 26.52 7.73 5.39
CA GLU A 223 26.82 6.79 6.47
C GLU A 223 25.89 5.58 6.46
N ALA A 224 24.60 5.75 6.14
CA ALA A 224 23.66 4.63 5.98
C ALA A 224 24.07 3.70 4.82
N MET A 225 24.41 4.25 3.65
CA MET A 225 24.92 3.44 2.53
C MET A 225 26.23 2.74 2.85
N ARG A 226 27.09 3.40 3.64
CA ARG A 226 28.35 2.80 4.13
C ARG A 226 28.06 1.67 5.12
N GLY A 227 27.06 1.83 5.99
CA GLY A 227 26.55 0.80 6.89
C GLY A 227 26.04 -0.43 6.13
N ASP A 228 25.15 -0.22 5.15
CA ASP A 228 24.63 -1.31 4.31
C ASP A 228 25.76 -2.05 3.56
N ALA A 229 26.75 -1.32 3.04
CA ALA A 229 27.91 -1.92 2.40
C ALA A 229 28.71 -2.78 3.38
N LEU A 230 28.97 -2.29 4.58
CA LEU A 230 29.65 -3.03 5.64
C LEU A 230 28.85 -4.25 6.13
N GLU A 231 27.52 -4.17 6.21
CA GLU A 231 26.67 -5.32 6.53
C GLU A 231 26.75 -6.40 5.45
N THR A 232 26.80 -6.02 4.17
CA THR A 232 26.97 -7.00 3.08
C THR A 232 28.37 -7.63 3.08
N GLU A 233 29.41 -6.88 3.45
CA GLU A 233 30.77 -7.39 3.64
C GLU A 233 30.82 -8.36 4.83
N LEU A 234 30.18 -8.00 5.96
CA LEU A 234 30.06 -8.86 7.14
C LEU A 234 29.31 -10.16 6.83
N ALA A 235 28.20 -10.09 6.08
CA ALA A 235 27.47 -11.26 5.64
C ALA A 235 28.35 -12.16 4.75
N ARG A 236 29.12 -11.58 3.82
CA ARG A 236 30.07 -12.33 2.98
C ARG A 236 31.20 -12.98 3.77
N ILE A 237 31.74 -12.29 4.78
CA ILE A 237 32.80 -12.82 5.65
C ILE A 237 32.23 -13.92 6.55
N ALA A 238 31.04 -13.72 7.13
CA ALA A 238 30.34 -14.73 7.91
C ALA A 238 30.04 -15.98 7.06
N ASP A 239 29.57 -15.80 5.82
CA ASP A 239 29.38 -16.90 4.88
C ASP A 239 30.70 -17.60 4.54
N ARG A 240 31.80 -16.86 4.32
CA ARG A 240 33.13 -17.46 4.10
C ARG A 240 33.60 -18.27 5.30
N VAL A 241 33.49 -17.73 6.51
CA VAL A 241 33.85 -18.41 7.78
C VAL A 241 33.01 -19.67 7.99
N LEU A 242 31.72 -19.65 7.66
CA LEU A 242 30.84 -20.82 7.74
C LEU A 242 31.09 -21.83 6.62
N SER A 243 31.62 -21.39 5.46
CA SER A 243 31.90 -22.23 4.30
C SER A 243 33.28 -22.89 4.34
N SER A 244 34.25 -22.34 5.10
CA SER A 244 35.62 -22.83 5.16
C SER A 244 35.93 -23.49 6.52
N ALA A 245 36.14 -24.81 6.53
CA ALA A 245 36.90 -25.48 7.59
C ALA A 245 38.42 -25.38 7.27
N PRO A 246 39.32 -25.43 8.27
CA PRO A 246 40.44 -24.48 8.49
C PRO A 246 41.73 -24.84 7.71
N PRO A 247 42.71 -23.91 7.49
CA PRO A 247 43.36 -23.09 8.52
C PRO A 247 43.71 -21.64 8.11
N GLN A 248 42.95 -20.63 8.57
CA GLN A 248 43.40 -19.22 8.72
C GLN A 248 42.60 -18.51 9.85
N GLU A 249 42.46 -19.18 11.01
CA GLU A 249 41.54 -18.72 12.06
C GLU A 249 41.99 -17.45 12.82
N SER A 250 43.27 -17.05 12.80
CA SER A 250 43.71 -15.92 13.65
C SER A 250 43.42 -14.53 13.09
N GLY A 251 43.55 -14.32 11.78
CA GLY A 251 43.36 -13.01 11.14
C GLY A 251 41.90 -12.61 10.98
N LEU A 252 41.07 -13.52 10.45
CA LEU A 252 39.64 -13.28 10.20
C LEU A 252 38.85 -13.12 11.51
N LEU A 253 39.21 -13.85 12.58
CA LEU A 253 38.58 -13.66 13.89
C LEU A 253 38.98 -12.32 14.55
N ALA A 254 40.19 -11.81 14.29
CA ALA A 254 40.61 -10.50 14.78
C ALA A 254 39.87 -9.37 14.03
N GLU A 255 39.72 -9.48 12.72
CA GLU A 255 38.95 -8.53 11.90
C GLU A 255 37.45 -8.56 12.24
N LEU A 256 36.85 -9.74 12.44
CA LEU A 256 35.46 -9.86 12.90
C LEU A 256 35.24 -9.23 14.29
N ARG A 257 36.21 -9.36 15.20
CA ARG A 257 36.15 -8.71 16.52
C ARG A 257 36.30 -7.19 16.42
N ALA A 258 37.14 -6.70 15.50
CA ALA A 258 37.30 -5.27 15.24
C ALA A 258 36.03 -4.66 14.64
N LEU A 259 35.46 -5.30 13.61
CA LEU A 259 34.21 -4.87 12.98
C LEU A 259 33.02 -4.95 13.93
N ARG A 260 32.95 -5.97 14.80
CA ARG A 260 31.90 -6.06 15.82
C ARG A 260 32.01 -4.94 16.86
N LYS A 261 33.23 -4.53 17.23
CA LYS A 261 33.47 -3.36 18.07
C LYS A 261 33.03 -2.08 17.38
N GLU A 262 33.42 -1.87 16.12
CA GLU A 262 33.01 -0.71 15.34
C GLU A 262 31.48 -0.63 15.16
N TYR A 263 30.84 -1.75 14.85
CA TYR A 263 29.38 -1.84 14.77
C TYR A 263 28.71 -1.51 16.10
N SER A 264 29.23 -2.02 17.22
CA SER A 264 28.68 -1.69 18.54
C SER A 264 28.80 -0.20 18.86
N LEU A 265 29.92 0.42 18.46
CA LEU A 265 30.19 1.84 18.68
C LEU A 265 29.34 2.74 17.78
N LEU A 266 29.06 2.29 16.55
CA LEU A 266 28.14 2.94 15.63
C LEU A 266 26.68 2.79 16.07
N SER A 267 26.29 1.62 16.60
CA SER A 267 24.97 1.37 17.15
C SER A 267 24.70 2.30 18.33
N THR A 268 25.63 2.41 19.28
CA THR A 268 25.49 3.33 20.42
C THR A 268 25.42 4.78 19.96
N ARG A 269 26.20 5.17 18.94
CA ARG A 269 26.14 6.50 18.35
C ARG A 269 24.81 6.79 17.66
N ASN A 270 24.21 5.79 17.02
CA ASN A 270 22.88 5.90 16.41
C ASN A 270 21.78 6.05 17.47
N ASP A 271 21.88 5.31 18.57
CA ASP A 271 20.98 5.44 19.71
C ASP A 271 21.09 6.83 20.38
N GLU A 272 22.31 7.37 20.49
CA GLU A 272 22.53 8.75 20.96
C GLU A 272 21.91 9.80 20.03
N LEU A 273 22.09 9.64 18.71
CA LEU A 273 21.56 10.57 17.72
C LEU A 273 20.02 10.52 17.65
N THR A 274 19.43 9.33 17.71
CA THR A 274 17.97 9.16 17.74
C THR A 274 17.39 9.76 19.03
N HIS A 275 18.03 9.52 20.17
CA HIS A 275 17.65 10.15 21.44
C HIS A 275 17.71 11.68 21.36
N ARG A 276 18.79 12.24 20.80
CA ARG A 276 18.95 13.69 20.61
C ARG A 276 17.92 14.29 19.65
N ASN A 277 17.55 13.56 18.60
CA ASN A 277 16.51 13.96 17.67
C ASN A 277 15.13 14.01 18.35
N LEU A 278 14.83 13.01 19.19
CA LEU A 278 13.59 12.96 19.97
C LEU A 278 13.53 14.11 21.00
N LEU A 279 14.64 14.43 21.65
CA LEU A 279 14.77 15.58 22.54
C LEU A 279 14.56 16.91 21.82
N LEU A 280 15.19 17.12 20.66
CA LEU A 280 15.01 18.34 19.86
C LEU A 280 13.58 18.48 19.35
N THR A 281 12.96 17.37 18.91
CA THR A 281 11.56 17.34 18.48
C THR A 281 10.63 17.74 19.63
N LYS A 282 10.89 17.22 20.83
CA LYS A 282 10.17 17.58 22.04
C LYS A 282 10.36 19.06 22.39
N GLN A 283 11.60 19.57 22.37
CA GLN A 283 11.89 20.98 22.61
C GLN A 283 11.20 21.91 21.61
N VAL A 284 11.13 21.54 20.33
CA VAL A 284 10.38 22.31 19.31
C VAL A 284 8.89 22.30 19.59
N ARG A 285 8.32 21.18 20.02
CA ARG A 285 6.91 21.09 20.43
C ARG A 285 6.65 21.96 21.66
N ASP A 286 7.48 21.85 22.70
CA ASP A 286 7.36 22.61 23.94
C ASP A 286 7.52 24.12 23.68
N LEU A 287 8.41 24.54 22.78
CA LEU A 287 8.55 25.93 22.34
C LEU A 287 7.33 26.47 21.60
N ARG A 288 6.63 25.62 20.83
CA ARG A 288 5.39 26.00 20.12
C ARG A 288 4.23 26.15 21.11
N GLU A 289 4.04 25.17 21.99
CA GLU A 289 2.97 25.17 22.99
C GLU A 289 3.16 26.31 23.99
N SER A 290 4.39 26.53 24.47
CA SER A 290 4.71 27.64 25.37
C SER A 290 4.57 29.01 24.70
N ARG A 291 4.70 29.15 23.37
CA ARG A 291 4.50 30.43 22.67
C ARG A 291 3.03 30.79 22.55
N LEU A 292 2.18 29.82 22.21
CA LEU A 292 0.72 30.05 22.12
C LEU A 292 0.14 30.35 23.50
N ALA A 293 0.57 29.60 24.52
CA ALA A 293 0.19 29.86 25.91
C ALA A 293 0.65 31.26 26.37
N ARG A 294 1.91 31.64 26.08
CA ARG A 294 2.42 32.99 26.39
C ARG A 294 1.66 34.10 25.66
N GLN A 295 1.23 33.89 24.42
CA GLN A 295 0.41 34.88 23.70
C GLN A 295 -0.97 35.04 24.33
N LEU A 296 -1.61 33.94 24.74
CA LEU A 296 -2.89 33.97 25.46
C LEU A 296 -2.76 34.61 26.85
N ASP A 297 -1.68 34.35 27.56
CA ASP A 297 -1.41 34.98 28.86
C ASP A 297 -1.07 36.47 28.73
N GLN A 298 -0.40 36.86 27.65
CA GLN A 298 -0.19 38.29 27.33
C GLN A 298 -1.50 38.99 26.99
N MET A 299 -2.38 38.39 26.19
CA MET A 299 -3.72 38.93 25.92
C MET A 299 -4.54 39.06 27.21
N ARG A 300 -4.55 38.02 28.05
CA ARG A 300 -5.17 38.07 29.38
C ARG A 300 -4.57 39.15 30.27
N GLY A 301 -3.25 39.31 30.25
CA GLY A 301 -2.54 40.35 30.98
C GLY A 301 -2.98 41.75 30.55
N ARG A 302 -3.04 42.01 29.23
CA ARG A 302 -3.52 43.29 28.68
C ARG A 302 -4.98 43.56 29.01
N ILE A 303 -5.85 42.54 28.93
CA ILE A 303 -7.27 42.65 29.31
C ILE A 303 -7.40 42.96 30.80
N ASN A 304 -6.69 42.24 31.66
CA ASN A 304 -6.72 42.46 33.11
C ASN A 304 -6.12 43.81 33.50
N GLU A 305 -5.06 44.25 32.82
CA GLU A 305 -4.45 45.56 33.02
C GLU A 305 -5.41 46.67 32.59
N ALA A 306 -6.08 46.54 31.44
CA ALA A 306 -7.11 47.47 31.00
C ALA A 306 -8.28 47.53 31.99
N LEU A 307 -8.75 46.38 32.49
CA LEU A 307 -9.81 46.28 33.49
C LEU A 307 -9.44 46.93 34.82
N ARG A 308 -8.17 46.91 35.21
CA ARG A 308 -7.67 47.50 36.47
C ARG A 308 -7.32 48.98 36.36
N THR A 309 -6.76 49.41 35.23
CA THR A 309 -6.25 50.78 35.05
C THR A 309 -7.27 51.75 34.47
N ARG A 310 -8.28 51.25 33.74
CA ARG A 310 -9.31 52.08 33.07
C ARG A 310 -10.68 51.97 33.75
N VAL A 311 -10.70 51.87 35.08
CA VAL A 311 -11.94 51.91 35.86
C VAL A 311 -12.57 53.29 35.70
N GLY A 312 -13.58 53.40 34.83
CA GLY A 312 -14.31 54.64 34.52
C GLY A 312 -14.19 55.14 33.07
N ASP A 313 -13.28 54.59 32.25
CA ASP A 313 -13.16 54.87 30.81
C ASP A 313 -13.65 53.66 29.99
N GLU A 314 -14.98 53.51 29.93
CA GLU A 314 -15.64 52.43 29.19
C GLU A 314 -15.24 52.44 27.70
N ALA A 315 -15.05 53.62 27.11
CA ALA A 315 -14.67 53.75 25.71
C ALA A 315 -13.23 53.24 25.45
N GLY A 316 -12.31 53.53 26.36
CA GLY A 316 -10.95 53.00 26.30
C GLY A 316 -10.88 51.49 26.52
N LEU A 317 -11.72 50.94 27.39
CA LEU A 317 -11.78 49.49 27.64
C LEU A 317 -12.38 48.73 26.44
N LEU A 318 -13.47 49.26 25.87
CA LEU A 318 -14.11 48.71 24.67
C LEU A 318 -13.16 48.67 23.49
N ARG A 319 -12.33 49.69 23.28
CA ARG A 319 -11.32 49.70 22.20
C ARG A 319 -10.29 48.57 22.34
N VAL A 320 -9.76 48.34 23.54
CA VAL A 320 -8.80 47.25 23.77
C VAL A 320 -9.46 45.89 23.56
N LEU A 321 -10.68 45.71 24.07
CA LEU A 321 -11.45 44.47 23.84
C LEU A 321 -11.78 44.27 22.36
N GLU A 322 -12.13 45.32 21.62
CA GLU A 322 -12.37 45.26 20.18
C GLU A 322 -11.12 44.87 19.39
N GLU A 323 -9.95 45.40 19.75
CA GLU A 323 -8.67 45.05 19.13
C GLU A 323 -8.31 43.58 19.38
N GLU A 324 -8.43 43.12 20.62
CA GLU A 324 -8.15 41.73 20.99
C GLU A 324 -9.17 40.75 20.37
N ILE A 325 -10.46 41.12 20.32
CA ILE A 325 -11.49 40.36 19.61
C ILE A 325 -11.17 40.28 18.11
N ARG A 326 -10.70 41.37 17.49
CA ARG A 326 -10.27 41.36 16.08
C ARG A 326 -9.05 40.45 15.87
N GLU A 327 -8.08 40.43 16.78
CA GLU A 327 -6.93 39.51 16.68
C GLU A 327 -7.37 38.04 16.79
N ILE A 328 -8.27 37.71 17.72
CA ILE A 328 -8.85 36.37 17.86
C ILE A 328 -9.68 36.00 16.63
N GLN A 329 -10.47 36.92 16.08
CA GLN A 329 -11.24 36.71 14.85
C GLN A 329 -10.33 36.46 13.64
N ARG A 330 -9.20 37.17 13.52
CA ARG A 330 -8.21 36.91 12.47
C ARG A 330 -7.61 35.52 12.63
N ALA A 331 -7.18 35.14 13.84
CA ALA A 331 -6.63 33.81 14.12
C ALA A 331 -7.65 32.70 13.82
N ARG A 332 -8.92 32.91 14.15
CA ARG A 332 -10.04 32.02 13.83
C ARG A 332 -10.18 31.80 12.33
N VAL A 333 -10.15 32.86 11.53
CA VAL A 333 -10.25 32.78 10.06
C VAL A 333 -9.02 32.08 9.46
N TYR A 334 -7.81 32.34 9.97
CA TYR A 334 -6.60 31.63 9.52
C TYR A 334 -6.69 30.12 9.79
N LEU A 335 -7.16 29.73 10.98
CA LEU A 335 -7.40 28.32 11.29
C LEU A 335 -8.47 27.73 10.36
N GLY A 336 -9.56 28.46 10.13
CA GLY A 336 -10.60 28.05 9.19
C GLY A 336 -10.07 27.82 7.78
N ARG A 337 -9.15 28.66 7.29
CA ARG A 337 -8.55 28.50 5.95
C ARG A 337 -7.64 27.27 5.89
N ALA A 338 -6.87 27.01 6.95
CA ALA A 338 -6.06 25.80 7.02
C ALA A 338 -6.92 24.53 7.00
N LEU A 339 -8.04 24.50 7.75
CA LEU A 339 -8.98 23.37 7.72
C LEU A 339 -9.67 23.24 6.35
N HIS A 340 -9.97 24.35 5.69
CA HIS A 340 -10.51 24.35 4.34
C HIS A 340 -9.54 23.68 3.35
N ASP A 341 -8.26 24.08 3.38
CA ASP A 341 -7.25 23.53 2.48
C ASP A 341 -7.02 22.03 2.73
N ILE A 342 -7.00 21.61 4.00
CA ILE A 342 -6.92 20.19 4.39
C ILE A 342 -8.15 19.43 3.88
N GLY A 343 -9.35 19.97 4.05
CA GLY A 343 -10.59 19.37 3.56
C GLY A 343 -10.62 19.20 2.05
N MET A 344 -10.15 20.21 1.31
CA MET A 344 -10.01 20.13 -0.16
C MET A 344 -8.96 19.11 -0.59
N LEU A 345 -7.88 18.93 0.17
CA LEU A 345 -6.89 17.88 -0.07
C LEU A 345 -7.46 16.47 0.18
N TYR A 346 -8.28 16.30 1.22
CA TYR A 346 -8.98 15.02 1.44
C TYR A 346 -9.97 14.70 0.32
N GLU A 347 -10.71 15.69 -0.21
CA GLU A 347 -11.59 15.47 -1.35
C GLU A 347 -10.79 15.04 -2.60
N ARG A 348 -9.66 15.70 -2.86
CA ARG A 348 -8.77 15.37 -4.00
C ARG A 348 -8.10 14.00 -3.88
N THR A 349 -7.85 13.54 -2.66
CA THR A 349 -7.25 12.22 -2.39
C THR A 349 -8.29 11.09 -2.32
N GLY A 350 -9.59 11.43 -2.39
CA GLY A 350 -10.70 10.48 -2.43
C GLY A 350 -11.26 10.09 -1.05
N ASP A 351 -10.73 10.66 0.03
CA ASP A 351 -11.19 10.43 1.41
C ASP A 351 -12.32 11.42 1.78
N ARG A 352 -13.50 11.19 1.18
CA ARG A 352 -14.65 12.10 1.27
C ARG A 352 -15.19 12.28 2.69
N GLU A 353 -15.14 11.24 3.53
CA GLU A 353 -15.67 11.34 4.89
C GLU A 353 -14.87 12.35 5.72
N ARG A 354 -13.54 12.29 5.62
CA ARG A 354 -12.66 13.26 6.29
C ARG A 354 -12.74 14.64 5.68
N ALA A 355 -12.85 14.71 4.34
CA ALA A 355 -13.06 15.98 3.64
C ALA A 355 -14.29 16.73 4.18
N VAL A 356 -15.41 16.04 4.34
CA VAL A 356 -16.66 16.64 4.86
C VAL A 356 -16.52 17.14 6.29
N VAL A 357 -15.82 16.40 7.16
CA VAL A 357 -15.59 16.80 8.56
C VAL A 357 -14.77 18.10 8.61
N GLU A 358 -13.65 18.14 7.89
CA GLU A 358 -12.74 19.28 7.91
C GLU A 358 -13.34 20.52 7.22
N LEU A 359 -14.05 20.34 6.09
CA LEU A 359 -14.75 21.44 5.42
C LEU A 359 -15.91 22.00 6.25
N ARG A 360 -16.60 21.16 7.05
CA ARG A 360 -17.63 21.62 7.98
C ARG A 360 -17.01 22.41 9.15
N ALA A 361 -15.88 21.96 9.67
CA ALA A 361 -15.13 22.70 10.70
C ALA A 361 -14.61 24.05 10.18
N ALA A 362 -14.09 24.09 8.95
CA ALA A 362 -13.68 25.33 8.27
C ALA A 362 -14.84 26.34 8.16
N ARG A 363 -16.04 25.85 7.77
CA ARG A 363 -17.25 26.67 7.69
C ARG A 363 -17.66 27.23 9.05
N GLN A 364 -17.60 26.44 10.12
CA GLN A 364 -17.88 26.90 11.48
C GLN A 364 -16.90 27.98 11.95
N LEU A 365 -15.68 28.00 11.40
CA LEU A 365 -14.67 29.02 11.69
C LEU A 365 -14.81 30.28 10.81
N GLY A 366 -15.82 30.35 9.94
CA GLY A 366 -16.16 31.53 9.15
C GLY A 366 -15.49 31.59 7.78
N VAL A 367 -15.01 30.46 7.25
CA VAL A 367 -14.53 30.37 5.87
C VAL A 367 -15.66 29.87 4.98
N GLU A 368 -16.19 30.77 4.17
CA GLU A 368 -17.21 30.48 3.16
C GLU A 368 -16.57 30.44 1.79
N ASP A 369 -16.55 29.26 1.17
CA ASP A 369 -16.12 29.10 -0.21
C ASP A 369 -17.17 28.29 -1.00
N LEU A 370 -17.31 28.62 -2.28
CA LEU A 370 -18.34 28.07 -3.16
C LEU A 370 -18.08 26.60 -3.49
N GLU A 371 -16.82 26.16 -3.56
CA GLU A 371 -16.48 24.76 -3.84
C GLU A 371 -16.71 23.87 -2.63
N SER A 372 -16.26 24.31 -1.45
CA SER A 372 -16.50 23.58 -0.20
C SER A 372 -18.00 23.48 0.13
N SER A 373 -18.78 24.52 -0.18
CA SER A 373 -20.24 24.49 -0.05
C SER A 373 -20.90 23.47 -1.00
N ARG A 374 -20.40 23.30 -2.23
CA ARG A 374 -20.88 22.27 -3.17
C ARG A 374 -20.57 20.86 -2.68
N ILE A 375 -19.38 20.63 -2.12
CA ILE A 375 -18.96 19.34 -1.57
C ILE A 375 -19.83 18.96 -0.36
N LEU A 376 -20.03 19.89 0.58
CA LEU A 376 -20.86 19.69 1.76
C LEU A 376 -22.34 19.44 1.41
N ASN A 377 -22.89 20.18 0.43
CA ASN A 377 -24.28 19.99 -0.02
C ASN A 377 -24.45 18.70 -0.84
N GLY A 378 -23.44 18.30 -1.62
CA GLY A 378 -23.44 17.04 -2.37
C GLY A 378 -23.28 15.79 -1.51
N ALA A 379 -22.77 15.93 -0.28
CA ALA A 379 -22.77 14.88 0.74
C ALA A 379 -24.13 14.79 1.45
N ALA A 380 -24.77 15.93 1.76
CA ALA A 380 -26.09 15.98 2.40
C ALA A 380 -27.24 15.46 1.53
N ALA A 381 -27.10 15.46 0.20
CA ALA A 381 -28.10 14.90 -0.73
C ALA A 381 -27.99 13.38 -0.94
N ARG A 382 -26.98 12.73 -0.35
CA ARG A 382 -26.72 11.27 -0.49
C ARG A 382 -26.92 10.48 0.81
N SER A 383 -27.02 11.18 1.94
CA SER A 383 -27.57 10.67 3.21
C SER A 383 -29.09 10.78 3.19
#